data_AF-S4PHS2-F1
#
_entry.id   AF-S4PHS2-F1
#
_cell.length_a   1.000
_cell.length_b   1.000
_cell.length_c   1.000
_cell.angle_alpha   90.00
_cell.angle_beta   90.00
_cell.angle_gamma   90.00
#
_symmetry.space_group_name_H-M   'P 1'
#
loop_
_entity.id
_entity.type
_entity.pdbx_description
1 polymer ?
#
loop_
_entity_poly.entity_id
_entity_poly.type
_entity_poly.pdbx_seq_one_letter_code
_entity_poly.pdbx_strand_id
1 'polypeptide(L)' 'MCAPCFTHLLADARLRDESASCPNCRIEISKANASRNLAVEKAVSELPSACRHCTGVFPRHSLQHHEDQTCEQR' A
#
# COMPACT_ATOMS: atom_id res chain seq x y z
N MET A 1 -2.56 2.83 5.46
CA MET A 1 -2.46 3.85 4.39
C MET A 1 -1.09 3.74 3.76
N CYS A 2 -0.97 3.59 2.44
CA CYS A 2 0.35 3.56 1.77
C CYS A 2 0.88 4.97 1.51
N ALA A 3 2.16 5.10 1.17
CA ALA A 3 2.80 6.39 0.91
C ALA A 3 2.15 7.22 -0.22
N PRO A 4 1.73 6.62 -1.36
CA PRO A 4 0.94 7.32 -2.36
C PRO A 4 -0.39 7.86 -1.80
N CYS A 5 -1.18 7.02 -1.12
CA CYS A 5 -2.46 7.44 -0.55
C CYS A 5 -2.29 8.56 0.49
N PHE A 6 -1.23 8.52 1.29
CA PHE A 6 -0.89 9.59 2.22
C PHE A 6 -0.60 10.91 1.50
N THR A 7 0.18 10.85 0.41
CA THR A 7 0.52 12.04 -0.38
C THR A 7 -0.72 12.62 -1.07
N HIS A 8 -1.58 11.77 -1.64
CA HIS A 8 -2.85 12.19 -2.23
C HIS A 8 -3.75 12.87 -1.20
N LEU A 9 -3.92 12.28 -0.01
CA LEU A 9 -4.72 12.88 1.06
C LEU A 9 -4.24 14.29 1.43
N LEU A 10 -2.92 14.47 1.61
CA LEU A 10 -2.36 15.78 1.95
C LEU A 10 -2.52 16.78 0.81
N ALA A 11 -2.39 16.34 -0.44
CA ALA A 11 -2.58 17.20 -1.60
C ALA A 11 -4.04 17.66 -1.72
N ASP A 12 -5.00 16.76 -1.54
CA ASP A 12 -6.43 17.06 -1.61
C ASP A 12 -6.86 18.06 -0.53
N ALA A 13 -6.39 17.87 0.71
CA ALA A 13 -6.68 18.80 1.80
C ALA A 13 -6.13 20.20 1.51
N ARG A 14 -4.90 20.28 0.98
CA ARG A 14 -4.28 21.54 0.57
C ARG A 14 -5.03 22.26 -0.56
N LEU A 15 -5.58 21.52 -1.53
CA LEU A 15 -6.38 22.11 -2.62
C LEU A 15 -7.70 22.71 -2.12
N ARG A 16 -8.22 22.21 -0.99
CA ARG A 16 -9.47 22.66 -0.37
C ARG A 16 -9.27 23.73 0.71
N ASP A 17 -8.02 24.07 1.01
CA ASP A 17 -7.64 24.93 2.14
C ASP A 17 -8.12 24.36 3.50
N GLU A 18 -8.07 23.04 3.63
CA GLU A 18 -8.50 22.28 4.80
C GLU A 18 -7.35 21.47 5.41
N SER A 19 -7.48 21.08 6.69
CA SER A 19 -6.57 20.12 7.32
C SER A 19 -6.90 18.69 6.89
N ALA A 20 -5.87 17.92 6.52
CA ALA A 20 -6.05 16.51 6.22
C ALA A 20 -6.44 15.76 7.50
N SER A 21 -7.45 14.90 7.42
CA SER A 21 -7.94 14.12 8.56
C SER A 21 -8.20 12.68 8.16
N CYS A 22 -8.10 11.77 9.14
CA CYS A 22 -8.41 10.37 8.91
C CYS A 22 -9.91 10.22 8.62
N PRO A 23 -10.31 9.60 7.50
CA PRO A 23 -11.73 9.44 7.17
C PRO A 23 -12.49 8.55 8.17
N ASN A 24 -11.78 7.69 8.91
CA ASN A 24 -12.38 6.76 9.87
C ASN A 24 -12.49 7.34 11.29
N CYS A 25 -11.42 7.95 11.80
CA CYS A 25 -11.38 8.43 13.20
C CYS A 25 -11.26 9.96 13.33
N ARG A 26 -11.21 10.71 12.22
CA ARG A 26 -11.13 12.18 12.15
C ARG A 26 -9.94 12.85 12.82
N ILE A 27 -8.94 12.09 13.28
CA ILE A 27 -7.69 12.66 13.77
C ILE A 27 -6.96 13.39 12.63
N GLU A 28 -6.32 14.52 12.96
CA GLU A 28 -5.52 15.28 12.00
C GLU A 28 -4.31 14.47 11.52
N ILE A 29 -4.05 14.53 10.21
CA ILE A 29 -2.95 13.86 9.54
C ILE A 29 -2.03 14.93 8.96
N SER A 30 -0.74 14.88 9.29
CA SER A 30 0.27 15.81 8.77
C SER A 30 1.60 15.11 8.54
N LYS A 31 2.52 15.76 7.82
CA LYS A 31 3.89 15.24 7.65
C LYS A 31 4.67 15.20 8.95
N ALA A 32 4.30 16.03 9.94
CA ALA A 32 5.01 16.12 11.21
C ALA A 32 4.63 14.97 12.17
N ASN A 33 3.38 14.48 12.10
CA ASN A 33 2.89 13.41 12.97
C ASN A 33 2.92 12.01 12.33
N ALA A 34 3.14 11.92 11.02
CA ALA A 34 3.24 10.67 10.30
C ALA A 34 4.66 10.09 10.33
N SER A 35 4.75 8.77 10.54
CA SER A 35 6.00 8.02 10.47
C SER A 35 5.86 6.81 9.55
N ARG A 36 6.95 6.44 8.87
CA ARG A 36 6.99 5.26 8.00
C ARG A 36 7.25 4.02 8.85
N ASN A 37 6.33 3.06 8.83
CA ASN A 37 6.48 1.82 9.57
C ASN A 37 7.00 0.69 8.67
N LEU A 38 8.33 0.52 8.66
CA LEU A 38 9.00 -0.50 7.85
C LEU A 38 8.64 -1.93 8.25
N ALA A 39 8.36 -2.18 9.53
CA ALA A 39 7.97 -3.51 9.99
C ALA A 39 6.60 -3.91 9.42
N VAL A 40 5.65 -2.97 9.41
CA VAL A 40 4.34 -3.18 8.78
C VAL A 40 4.48 -3.37 7.27
N GLU A 41 5.33 -2.58 6.60
CA GLU A 41 5.59 -2.76 5.16
C GLU A 41 6.16 -4.15 4.84
N LYS A 42 7.14 -4.63 5.62
CA LYS A 42 7.68 -5.98 5.47
C LYS A 42 6.62 -7.05 5.75
N ALA A 43 5.83 -6.90 6.81
CA ALA A 43 4.77 -7.87 7.11
C ALA A 43 3.74 -7.94 5.97
N VAL A 44 3.36 -6.80 5.39
CA VAL A 44 2.45 -6.74 4.24
C VAL A 44 3.07 -7.37 3.00
N SER A 45 4.38 -7.21 2.77
CA SER A 45 5.07 -7.78 1.60
C SER A 45 5.16 -9.31 1.63
N GLU A 46 5.11 -9.91 2.81
CA GLU A 46 5.08 -11.37 3.00
C GLU A 46 3.67 -11.97 2.92
N LEU A 47 2.62 -11.16 2.89
CA LEU A 47 1.26 -11.70 2.84
C LEU A 47 1.06 -12.57 1.61
N PRO A 48 0.41 -13.75 1.75
CA PRO A 48 0.13 -14.63 0.63
C PRO A 48 -0.86 -13.97 -0.34
N SER A 49 -0.68 -14.21 -1.63
CA SER A 49 -1.59 -13.78 -2.70
C SER A 49 -1.55 -14.79 -3.85
N ALA A 50 -2.70 -14.99 -4.51
CA ALA A 50 -2.82 -15.96 -5.58
C ALA A 50 -2.34 -15.38 -6.92
N CYS A 51 -1.63 -16.20 -7.69
CA CYS A 51 -1.30 -15.93 -9.08
C CYS A 51 -2.56 -15.97 -9.94
N ARG A 52 -2.71 -14.98 -10.84
CA ARG A 52 -3.86 -14.89 -11.76
C ARG A 52 -3.90 -15.99 -12.83
N HIS A 53 -2.76 -16.66 -13.06
CA HIS A 53 -2.60 -17.66 -14.12
C HIS A 53 -2.71 -19.08 -13.57
N CYS A 54 -1.84 -19.43 -12.63
CA CYS A 54 -1.72 -20.81 -12.15
C CYS A 54 -2.46 -21.10 -10.84
N THR A 55 -3.15 -20.10 -10.26
CA THR A 55 -3.82 -20.17 -8.94
C THR A 55 -2.91 -20.49 -7.75
N GLY A 56 -1.60 -20.65 -7.98
CA GLY A 56 -0.60 -20.85 -6.92
C GLY A 56 -0.51 -19.63 -5.99
N VAL A 57 -0.16 -19.88 -4.72
CA VAL A 57 -0.06 -18.83 -3.70
C VAL A 57 1.39 -18.46 -3.47
N PHE A 58 1.70 -17.18 -3.57
CA PHE A 58 3.03 -16.63 -3.42
C PHE A 58 3.01 -15.41 -2.49
N PRO A 59 4.12 -15.10 -1.80
CA PRO A 59 4.29 -13.82 -1.14
C PRO A 59 4.08 -12.65 -2.11
N ARG A 60 3.43 -11.57 -1.68
CA ARG A 60 3.17 -10.39 -2.53
C ARG A 60 4.42 -9.83 -3.19
N HIS A 61 5.55 -9.82 -2.50
CA HIS A 61 6.80 -9.28 -3.04
C HIS A 61 7.36 -10.09 -4.23
N SER A 62 7.09 -11.39 -4.30
CA SER A 62 7.58 -12.28 -5.36
C SER A 62 6.53 -12.59 -6.42
N LEU A 63 5.26 -12.30 -6.14
CA LEU A 63 4.14 -12.60 -7.04
C LEU A 63 4.31 -11.97 -8.43
N GLN A 64 4.70 -10.69 -8.51
CA GLN A 64 4.88 -10.01 -9.79
C GLN A 64 5.96 -10.69 -10.65
N HIS A 65 7.09 -11.01 -10.05
CA HIS A 65 8.16 -11.73 -10.74
C HIS A 65 7.69 -13.12 -11.21
N HIS A 66 6.89 -13.82 -10.39
CA HIS A 66 6.29 -15.08 -10.80
C HIS A 66 5.39 -14.91 -12.02
N GLU A 67 4.41 -13.99 -11.96
CA GLU A 67 3.46 -13.74 -13.04
C GLU A 67 4.15 -13.30 -14.34
N ASP A 68 5.25 -12.55 -14.27
CA ASP A 68 5.94 -12.05 -15.46
C ASP A 68 6.96 -13.02 -16.06
N GLN A 69 7.65 -13.81 -15.22
CA GLN A 69 8.88 -14.51 -15.64
C GLN A 69 8.87 -16.02 -15.40
N THR A 70 8.13 -16.54 -14.42
CA THR A 70 8.25 -17.94 -14.01
C THR A 70 6.95 -18.73 -14.06
N CYS A 71 5.82 -18.08 -14.33
CA CYS A 71 4.55 -18.76 -14.45
C CYS A 71 4.45 -19.51 -15.78
N GLU A 72 4.40 -20.84 -15.70
CA GLU A 72 4.27 -21.72 -16.87
C GLU A 72 2.88 -21.64 -17.54
N GLN A 73 1.89 -21.04 -16.87
CA GLN A 73 0.50 -20.95 -17.32
C GLN A 73 0.14 -19.53 -17.84
N ARG A 74 1.15 -18.70 -18.12
CA ARG A 74 0.97 -17.32 -18.60
C ARG A 74 0.42 -17.24 -20.02
#